data_AF-A0A2V9XK20-F1
#
_entry.id   AF-A0A2V9XK20-F1
#
_cell.length_a   1.000
_cell.length_b   1.000
_cell.length_c   1.000
_cell.angle_alpha   90.00
_cell.angle_beta   90.00
_cell.angle_gamma   90.00
#
_symmetry.space_group_name_H-M   'P 1'
#
loop_
_entity.id
_entity.type
_entity.pdbx_description
1 polymer ?
#
loop_
_entity_poly.entity_id
_entity_poly.type
_entity_poly.pdbx_seq_one_letter_code
_entity_poly.pdbx_strand_id
1 'polypeptide(L)'
;ELLAWLWLGKVERAIQLLREVSQESIKNHKELHNLINYLERNRSCIPCYALRNQLGLRTSSNPVEKANDLVVSHRQKRNGMSWSPDGSTSLATWTALRRNCEDHQWLLNQDLRFQFDAEADKPAA
;
A
#
# COMPACT_ATOMS: atom_id res chain seq x y z
N GLU A 1 -8.95 -14.84 16.26
CA GLU A 1 -9.67 -13.74 16.96
C GLU A 1 -9.06 -12.36 16.69
N LEU A 2 -7.75 -12.14 16.87
CA LEU A 2 -7.09 -10.85 16.60
C LEU A 2 -7.46 -10.22 15.25
N LEU A 3 -7.30 -10.98 14.16
CA LEU A 3 -7.62 -10.52 12.80
C LEU A 3 -9.10 -10.15 12.63
N ALA A 4 -10.01 -10.81 13.34
CA ALA A 4 -11.44 -10.49 13.28
C ALA A 4 -11.72 -9.11 13.91
N TRP A 5 -11.06 -8.79 15.03
CA TRP A 5 -11.16 -7.46 15.63
C TRP A 5 -10.58 -6.37 14.73
N LEU A 6 -9.41 -6.61 14.14
CA LEU A 6 -8.79 -5.68 13.19
C LEU A 6 -9.62 -5.51 11.92
N TRP A 7 -10.25 -6.59 11.42
CA TRP A 7 -11.17 -6.54 10.28
C TRP A 7 -12.37 -5.63 10.51
N LEU A 8 -12.86 -5.57 11.76
CA LEU A 8 -13.93 -4.67 12.19
C LEU A 8 -13.44 -3.26 12.59
N GLY A 9 -12.13 -2.98 12.45
CA GLY A 9 -11.52 -1.72 12.91
C GLY A 9 -11.52 -1.54 14.43
N LYS A 10 -11.74 -2.61 15.21
CA LYS A 10 -11.80 -2.59 16.68
C LYS A 10 -10.40 -2.74 17.27
N VAL A 11 -9.56 -1.73 17.05
CA VAL A 11 -8.13 -1.75 17.43
C VAL A 11 -7.92 -1.88 18.95
N GLU A 12 -8.77 -1.28 19.77
CA GLU A 12 -8.73 -1.40 21.24
C GLU A 12 -8.91 -2.85 21.69
N ARG A 13 -9.87 -3.56 21.11
CA ARG A 13 -10.12 -4.98 21.43
C ARG A 13 -8.97 -5.87 20.98
N ALA A 14 -8.40 -5.58 19.82
CA ALA A 14 -7.22 -6.26 19.31
C ALA A 14 -6.01 -6.09 20.24
N ILE A 15 -5.74 -4.86 20.71
CA ILE A 15 -4.65 -4.57 21.65
C ILE A 15 -4.89 -5.24 23.00
N GLN A 16 -6.11 -5.18 23.52
CA GLN A 16 -6.45 -5.82 24.79
C GLN A 16 -6.19 -7.33 24.73
N LEU A 17 -6.65 -7.98 23.66
CA LEU A 17 -6.39 -9.41 23.42
C LEU A 17 -4.89 -9.71 23.38
N LEU A 18 -4.07 -8.87 22.74
CA LEU A 18 -2.61 -9.03 22.72
C LEU A 18 -1.96 -8.87 24.10
N ARG A 19 -2.49 -8.00 24.97
CA ARG A 19 -1.98 -7.79 26.33
C ARG A 19 -2.34 -8.93 27.28
N GLU A 20 -3.45 -9.62 27.01
CA GLU A 20 -3.93 -10.76 27.80
C GLU A 20 -3.27 -12.09 27.42
N VAL A 21 -2.54 -12.14 26.30
CA VAL A 21 -1.79 -13.34 25.93
C VAL A 21 -0.76 -13.68 27.00
N SER A 22 -0.77 -14.93 27.47
CA SER A 22 0.22 -15.43 28.43
C SER A 22 1.63 -15.23 27.89
N GLN A 23 2.47 -14.55 28.67
CA GLN A 23 3.87 -14.28 28.33
C GLN A 23 4.68 -15.58 28.12
N GLU A 24 4.35 -16.64 28.87
CA GLU A 24 4.97 -17.96 28.73
C GLU A 24 4.76 -18.59 27.35
N SER A 25 3.67 -18.22 26.66
CA SER A 25 3.34 -18.69 25.31
C SER A 25 4.04 -17.90 24.20
N ILE A 26 4.63 -16.75 24.52
CA ILE A 26 5.24 -15.83 23.56
C ILE A 26 6.77 -15.99 23.63
N LYS A 27 7.36 -16.55 22.58
CA LYS A 27 8.82 -16.69 22.50
C LYS A 27 9.55 -15.33 22.47
N ASN A 28 8.94 -14.32 21.85
CA ASN A 28 9.55 -13.02 21.64
C ASN A 28 8.67 -11.87 22.13
N HIS A 29 8.91 -11.49 23.38
CA HIS A 29 8.19 -10.43 24.08
C HIS A 29 8.40 -9.05 23.44
N LYS A 30 9.58 -8.82 22.83
CA LYS A 30 9.88 -7.57 22.13
C LYS A 30 8.98 -7.38 20.91
N GLU A 31 8.76 -8.43 20.13
CA GLU A 31 7.89 -8.34 18.95
C GLU A 31 6.42 -8.18 19.32
N LEU A 32 5.97 -8.80 20.43
CA LEU A 32 4.63 -8.54 20.96
C LEU A 32 4.46 -7.06 21.31
N HIS A 33 5.45 -6.47 22.00
CA HIS A 33 5.44 -5.06 22.34
C HIS A 33 5.47 -4.16 21.09
N ASN A 34 6.31 -4.50 20.10
CA ASN A 34 6.36 -3.78 18.82
C ASN A 34 5.02 -3.80 18.10
N LEU A 35 4.33 -4.94 18.07
CA LEU A 35 3.02 -5.09 17.44
C LEU A 35 1.97 -4.21 18.13
N ILE A 36 1.91 -4.23 19.47
CA ILE A 36 1.00 -3.37 20.24
C ILE A 36 1.26 -1.90 19.93
N ASN A 37 2.52 -1.46 19.98
CA ASN A 37 2.90 -0.08 19.70
C ASN A 37 2.57 0.33 18.26
N TYR A 38 2.76 -0.57 17.29
CA TYR A 38 2.41 -0.32 15.90
C TYR A 38 0.91 -0.10 15.74
N LEU A 39 0.08 -0.95 16.34
CA LEU A 39 -1.38 -0.82 16.30
C LEU A 39 -1.85 0.47 16.99
N GLU A 40 -1.24 0.85 18.11
CA GLU A 40 -1.56 2.11 18.80
C GLU A 40 -1.25 3.34 17.94
N ARG A 41 -0.04 3.40 17.37
CA ARG A 41 0.40 4.53 16.52
C ARG A 41 -0.45 4.70 15.27
N ASN A 42 -0.92 3.58 14.71
CA ASN A 42 -1.68 3.58 13.46
C ASN A 42 -3.19 3.45 13.67
N ARG A 43 -3.70 3.63 14.89
CA ARG A 43 -5.11 3.43 15.24
C ARG A 43 -6.07 4.16 14.29
N SER A 44 -5.78 5.42 13.98
CA SER A 44 -6.59 6.25 13.09
C SER A 44 -6.55 5.80 11.62
N CYS A 45 -5.49 5.08 11.23
CA CYS A 45 -5.27 4.60 9.88
C CYS A 45 -5.85 3.19 9.62
N ILE A 46 -6.37 2.51 10.65
CA ILE A 46 -6.96 1.17 10.54
C ILE A 46 -8.49 1.31 10.43
N PRO A 47 -9.08 1.26 9.21
CA PRO A 47 -10.52 1.39 9.03
C PRO A 47 -11.27 0.11 9.41
N CYS A 48 -12.60 0.18 9.42
CA CYS A 48 -13.44 -1.02 9.40
C CYS A 48 -13.40 -1.66 8.00
N TYR A 49 -12.54 -2.67 7.81
CA TYR A 49 -12.40 -3.38 6.54
C TYR A 49 -13.67 -4.15 6.15
N ALA A 50 -14.42 -4.68 7.13
CA ALA A 50 -15.72 -5.31 6.88
C ALA A 50 -16.69 -4.37 6.16
N LEU A 51 -16.80 -3.12 6.64
CA LEU A 51 -17.66 -2.10 6.04
C LEU A 51 -17.14 -1.70 4.65
N ARG A 52 -15.83 -1.47 4.51
CA ARG A 52 -15.23 -1.17 3.19
C ARG A 52 -15.54 -2.27 2.17
N ASN A 53 -15.40 -3.52 2.56
CA ASN A 53 -15.68 -4.67 1.71
C ASN A 53 -17.17 -4.74 1.34
N GLN A 54 -18.07 -4.51 2.29
CA GLN A 54 -19.51 -4.46 2.05
C GLN A 54 -19.90 -3.32 1.09
N LEU A 55 -19.19 -2.18 1.14
CA LEU A 55 -19.38 -1.06 0.23
C LEU A 55 -18.67 -1.25 -1.13
N GLY A 56 -18.04 -2.40 -1.39
CA GLY A 56 -17.29 -2.65 -2.62
C GLY A 56 -16.02 -1.80 -2.75
N LEU A 57 -15.55 -1.17 -1.67
CA LEU A 57 -14.32 -0.39 -1.66
C LEU A 57 -13.11 -1.32 -1.60
N ARG A 58 -12.07 -1.03 -2.38
CA ARG A 58 -10.82 -1.82 -2.38
C ARG A 58 -10.20 -1.83 -0.98
N THR A 59 -9.88 -3.03 -0.48
CA THR A 59 -9.26 -3.27 0.83
C THR A 59 -7.81 -3.77 0.74
N SER A 60 -7.38 -4.23 -0.44
CA SER A 60 -6.02 -4.72 -0.66
C SER A 60 -5.05 -3.62 -1.09
N SER A 61 -3.78 -3.80 -0.76
CA SER A 61 -2.66 -2.98 -1.23
C SER A 61 -2.21 -3.35 -2.65
N ASN A 62 -2.70 -4.45 -3.23
CA ASN A 62 -2.26 -4.98 -4.52
C ASN A 62 -2.18 -3.93 -5.64
N PRO A 63 -3.13 -2.98 -5.81
CA PRO A 63 -3.02 -1.98 -6.87
C PRO A 63 -1.82 -1.06 -6.69
N VAL A 64 -1.55 -0.63 -5.45
CA VAL A 64 -0.41 0.25 -5.13
C VAL A 64 0.91 -0.50 -5.28
N GLU A 65 0.96 -1.75 -4.83
CA GLU A 65 2.13 -2.62 -5.00
C GLU A 65 2.42 -2.86 -6.48
N LYS A 66 1.38 -3.14 -7.28
CA LYS A 66 1.51 -3.31 -8.72
C LYS A 66 1.96 -2.04 -9.43
N ALA A 67 1.46 -0.87 -9.03
CA ALA A 67 1.93 0.41 -9.56
C ALA A 67 3.41 0.62 -9.27
N ASN A 68 3.85 0.35 -8.04
CA ASN A 68 5.27 0.40 -7.67
C ASN A 68 6.11 -0.60 -8.48
N ASP A 69 5.60 -1.80 -8.77
CA ASP A 69 6.28 -2.77 -9.61
C ASP A 69 6.47 -2.27 -11.05
N LEU A 70 5.41 -1.69 -11.63
CA LEU A 70 5.40 -1.19 -13.00
C LEU A 70 6.26 0.05 -13.20
N VAL A 71 6.34 0.92 -12.19
CA VAL A 71 6.96 2.25 -12.31
C VAL A 71 8.38 2.28 -11.75
N VAL A 72 8.65 1.55 -10.66
CA VAL A 72 9.91 1.70 -9.90
C VAL A 72 10.66 0.38 -9.79
N SER A 73 10.03 -0.65 -9.22
CA SER A 73 10.75 -1.82 -8.70
C SER A 73 11.41 -2.65 -9.78
N HIS A 74 10.77 -2.86 -10.94
CA HIS A 74 11.35 -3.65 -12.03
C HIS A 74 12.72 -3.13 -12.48
N ARG A 75 12.90 -1.80 -12.48
CA ARG A 75 14.16 -1.18 -12.88
C ARG A 75 15.15 -1.06 -11.73
N GLN A 76 14.67 -0.77 -10.52
CA GLN A 76 15.57 -0.33 -9.45
C GLN A 76 15.95 -1.45 -8.48
N LYS A 77 15.05 -2.41 -8.22
CA LYS A 77 15.37 -3.53 -7.34
C LYS A 77 16.23 -4.53 -8.10
N ARG A 78 17.21 -5.12 -7.38
CA ARG A 78 18.02 -6.27 -7.83
C ARG A 78 18.88 -6.04 -9.08
N ASN A 79 19.02 -4.79 -9.57
CA ASN A 79 19.82 -4.48 -10.76
C ASN A 79 21.21 -3.89 -10.44
N GLY A 80 21.69 -4.01 -9.19
CA GLY A 80 23.09 -3.71 -8.83
C GLY A 80 23.56 -2.26 -9.02
N MET A 81 22.66 -1.32 -9.33
CA MET A 81 22.97 0.07 -9.62
C MET A 81 22.57 1.01 -8.48
N SER A 82 23.36 2.06 -8.27
CA SER A 82 23.02 3.19 -7.41
C SER A 82 22.20 4.21 -8.21
N TRP A 83 21.00 4.52 -7.75
CA TRP A 83 20.11 5.48 -8.37
C TRP A 83 20.17 6.81 -7.62
N SER A 84 20.36 7.93 -8.32
CA SER A 84 20.16 9.25 -7.70
C SER A 84 18.66 9.44 -7.40
N PRO A 85 18.31 10.15 -6.31
CA PRO A 85 16.92 10.49 -6.00
C PRO A 85 16.22 11.17 -7.20
N ASP A 86 16.85 12.20 -7.76
CA ASP A 86 16.28 12.96 -8.88
C ASP A 86 16.08 12.11 -10.13
N GLY A 87 17.05 11.26 -10.47
CA GLY A 87 16.96 10.37 -11.63
C GLY A 87 15.94 9.24 -11.44
N SER A 88 15.78 8.76 -10.21
CA SER A 88 14.75 7.78 -9.83
C SER A 88 13.36 8.39 -9.99
N THR A 89 13.13 9.55 -9.38
CA THR A 89 11.85 10.26 -9.43
C THR A 89 11.49 10.68 -10.84
N SER A 90 12.42 11.28 -11.59
CA SER A 90 12.16 11.76 -12.96
C SER A 90 11.71 10.63 -13.87
N LEU A 91 12.38 9.47 -13.81
CA LEU A 91 11.97 8.34 -14.64
C LEU A 91 10.68 7.68 -14.14
N ALA A 92 10.46 7.60 -12.82
CA ALA A 92 9.20 7.10 -12.28
C ALA A 92 8.03 7.94 -12.80
N THR A 93 8.15 9.27 -12.74
CA THR A 93 7.15 10.21 -13.27
C THR A 93 6.95 10.00 -14.77
N TRP A 94 8.03 9.97 -15.55
CA TRP A 94 7.94 9.75 -17.00
C TRP A 94 7.28 8.41 -17.36
N THR A 95 7.65 7.34 -16.64
CA THR A 95 7.07 6.01 -16.84
C THR A 95 5.58 6.00 -16.51
N ALA A 96 5.16 6.67 -15.44
CA ALA A 96 3.76 6.81 -15.09
C ALA A 96 2.97 7.57 -16.17
N LEU A 97 3.50 8.69 -16.69
CA LEU A 97 2.88 9.46 -17.77
C LEU A 97 2.68 8.62 -19.03
N ARG A 98 3.71 7.89 -19.45
CA ARG A 98 3.64 7.01 -20.62
C ARG A 98 2.64 5.87 -20.41
N ARG A 99 2.57 5.30 -19.20
CA ARG A 99 1.60 4.24 -18.86
C ARG A 99 0.15 4.72 -18.89
N ASN A 100 -0.09 6.00 -18.60
CA ASN A 100 -1.41 6.63 -18.65
C ASN A 100 -1.71 7.28 -20.02
N CYS A 101 -0.83 7.14 -21.01
CA CYS A 101 -0.98 7.76 -22.33
C CYS A 101 -1.16 9.29 -22.25
N GLU A 102 -0.47 9.95 -21.30
CA GLU A 102 -0.52 11.41 -21.09
C GLU A 102 0.77 12.12 -21.51
N ASP A 103 1.80 11.38 -21.93
CA ASP A 103 3.12 11.93 -22.26
C ASP A 103 3.08 12.92 -23.43
N HIS A 104 2.29 12.66 -24.47
CA HIS A 104 2.15 13.56 -25.61
C HIS A 104 1.44 14.88 -25.24
N GLN A 105 0.32 14.81 -24.52
CA GLN A 105 -0.43 15.99 -24.09
C GLN A 105 0.40 16.86 -23.15
N TRP A 106 1.12 16.24 -22.22
CA TRP A 106 1.99 16.96 -21.31
C TRP A 106 3.16 17.63 -22.04
N LEU A 107 3.81 16.94 -22.98
CA LEU A 107 4.93 17.51 -23.74
C LEU A 107 4.53 18.74 -24.57
N LEU A 108 3.36 18.70 -25.21
CA LEU A 108 2.92 19.77 -26.09
C LEU A 108 2.24 20.92 -25.35
N ASN A 109 1.45 20.60 -24.34
CA ASN A 109 0.51 21.55 -23.73
C ASN A 109 0.76 21.78 -22.23
N GLN A 110 1.71 21.07 -21.62
CA GLN A 110 2.00 21.10 -20.18
C GLN A 110 0.77 20.79 -19.32
N ASP A 111 -0.13 19.97 -19.85
CA ASP A 111 -1.42 19.65 -19.24
C ASP A 111 -1.57 18.15 -18.99
N LEU A 112 -2.28 17.79 -17.92
CA LEU A 112 -2.55 16.42 -17.49
C LEU A 112 -4.03 16.26 -17.18
N ARG A 113 -4.63 15.19 -17.69
CA ARG A 113 -6.05 14.91 -17.46
C ARG A 113 -6.27 14.25 -16.12
N PHE A 114 -5.23 13.65 -15.54
CA PHE A 114 -5.29 12.87 -14.30
C PHE A 114 -6.29 11.72 -14.40
N GLN A 115 -6.30 11.05 -15.56
CA GLN A 115 -7.20 9.92 -15.83
C GLN A 115 -6.36 8.65 -16.03
N PHE A 116 -6.80 7.55 -15.41
CA PHE A 116 -6.26 6.24 -15.76
C PHE A 116 -6.79 5.84 -17.13
N ASP A 117 -5.94 5.21 -17.93
CA ASP A 117 -6.37 4.66 -19.21
C ASP A 117 -7.38 3.52 -18.95
N ALA A 118 -8.59 3.68 -19.46
CA ALA A 118 -9.71 2.76 -19.21
C ALA A 118 -9.46 1.36 -19.81
N GLU A 119 -8.54 1.23 -20.77
CA GLU A 119 -8.14 -0.07 -21.31
C GLU A 119 -7.15 -0.84 -20.42
N ALA A 120 -6.42 -0.15 -19.53
CA ALA A 120 -5.44 -0.77 -18.65
C ALA A 120 -6.05 -1.47 -17.42
N ASP A 121 -7.33 -1.21 -17.12
CA ASP A 121 -8.06 -1.77 -15.96
C ASP A 121 -8.90 -3.02 -16.31
N LYS A 122 -8.78 -3.55 -17.55
CA LYS A 122 -9.37 -4.85 -17.89
C LYS A 122 -8.55 -5.95 -17.21
N PRO A 123 -9.14 -6.79 -16.34
CA PRO A 123 -8.45 -7.97 -15.85
C PRO A 123 -8.12 -8.85 -17.06
N ALA A 124 -6.89 -9.36 -17.12
CA ALA A 124 -6.52 -10.37 -18.10
C ALA A 124 -7.52 -11.54 -17.96
N ALA A 125 -8.25 -11.80 -19.04
CA ALA A 125 -9.17 -12.93 -19.15
C ALA A 125 -8.43 -14.27 -19.05
#